data_AF-A0A6L5EUT6-F1
#
_entry.id   AF-A0A6L5EUT6-F1
#
_cell.length_a   1.000
_cell.length_b   1.000
_cell.length_c   1.000
_cell.angle_alpha   90.00
_cell.angle_beta   90.00
_cell.angle_gamma   90.00
#
_symmetry.space_group_name_H-M   'P 1'
#
loop_
_entity.id
_entity.type
_entity.pdbx_description
1 polymer ?
#
loop_
_entity_poly.entity_id
_entity_poly.type
_entity_poly.pdbx_seq_one_letter_code
_entity_poly.pdbx_strand_id
1 'polypeptide(L)' 'MQSTVRVSRQNRDRLARIAETELNGASLDETVSVLLFEYESRRGLAVRDDYLAEGQELAEVDVEVRD' A
#
# COMPACT_ATOMS: atom_id res chain seq x y z
N MET A 1 19.71 -9.91 -7.04
CA MET A 1 20.56 -8.71 -7.26
C MET A 1 20.55 -7.92 -5.98
N GLN A 2 21.70 -7.64 -5.35
CA GLN A 2 21.76 -6.90 -4.08
C GLN A 2 22.01 -5.43 -4.38
N SER A 3 21.09 -4.57 -3.98
CA SER A 3 21.18 -3.11 -4.16
C SER A 3 21.43 -2.45 -2.82
N THR A 4 22.39 -1.53 -2.75
CA THR A 4 22.68 -0.78 -1.52
C THR A 4 22.09 0.63 -1.63
N VAL A 5 21.30 1.03 -0.64
CA VAL A 5 20.73 2.38 -0.56
C VAL A 5 21.24 3.06 0.69
N ARG A 6 21.68 4.32 0.56
CA ARG A 6 22.04 5.15 1.72
C ARG A 6 20.81 5.89 2.22
N VAL A 7 20.57 5.79 3.52
CA VAL A 7 19.49 6.50 4.21
C VAL A 7 20.06 7.37 5.33
N SER A 8 19.40 8.50 5.59
CA SER A 8 19.77 9.36 6.71
C SER A 8 19.55 8.62 8.04
N ARG A 9 20.32 9.01 9.06
CA ARG A 9 20.16 8.45 10.42
C ARG A 9 18.73 8.64 10.93
N GLN A 10 18.13 9.81 10.70
CA GLN A 10 16.76 10.11 11.09
C GLN A 10 15.75 9.14 10.45
N ASN A 11 15.92 8.83 9.16
CA ASN A 11 15.03 7.90 8.46
C ASN A 11 15.22 6.48 8.98
N ARG A 12 16.46 6.05 9.22
CA ARG A 12 16.76 4.75 9.82
C ARG A 12 16.12 4.60 11.20
N ASP A 13 16.23 5.62 12.05
CA ASP A 13 15.66 5.60 13.40
C ASP A 13 14.11 5.61 13.35
N ARG A 14 13.52 6.26 12.32
CA ARG A 14 12.08 6.19 12.07
C ARG A 14 11.64 4.79 11.62
N LEU A 15 12.38 4.16 10.71
CA LEU A 15 12.10 2.79 10.27
C LEU A 15 12.19 1.80 11.43
N ALA A 16 13.19 1.93 12.31
CA ALA A 16 13.30 1.10 13.51
C ALA A 16 12.09 1.26 14.43
N ARG A 17 11.54 2.47 14.59
CA ARG A 17 10.31 2.66 15.36
C ARG A 17 9.11 1.97 14.72
N ILE A 18 8.92 2.12 13.41
CA ILE A 18 7.82 1.45 12.68
C ILE A 18 7.92 -0.07 12.84
N ALA A 19 9.13 -0.61 12.72
CA ALA A 19 9.38 -2.03 12.89
C ALA A 19 8.88 -2.54 14.25
N GLU A 20 9.22 -1.84 15.33
CA GLU A 20 8.82 -2.17 16.70
C GLU A 20 7.31 -1.98 16.94
N THR A 21 6.75 -0.85 16.49
CA THR A 21 5.38 -0.45 16.89
C THR A 21 4.29 -1.00 15.98
N GLU A 22 4.58 -1.21 14.70
CA GLU A 22 3.58 -1.53 13.66
C GLU A 22 3.81 -2.92 13.07
N LEU A 23 5.05 -3.43 13.11
CA LEU A 23 5.43 -4.69 12.44
C LEU A 23 5.98 -5.76 13.40
N ASN A 24 5.61 -5.69 14.69
CA ASN A 24 5.95 -6.69 15.72
C ASN A 24 7.45 -7.01 15.82
N GLY A 25 8.31 -5.99 15.73
CA GLY A 25 9.75 -6.14 15.84
C GLY A 25 10.41 -6.71 14.58
N ALA A 26 9.81 -6.48 13.40
CA ALA A 26 10.38 -6.89 12.12
C ALA A 26 11.81 -6.35 11.91
N SER A 27 12.58 -7.01 11.06
CA SER A 27 13.88 -6.48 10.64
C SER A 27 13.72 -5.22 9.79
N LEU A 28 14.81 -4.46 9.63
CA LEU A 28 14.82 -3.26 8.81
C LEU A 28 14.51 -3.57 7.34
N ASP A 29 14.99 -4.70 6.83
CA ASP A 29 14.76 -5.13 5.44
C ASP A 29 13.30 -5.53 5.19
N GLU A 30 12.69 -6.23 6.14
CA GLU A 30 11.26 -6.56 6.09
C GLU A 30 10.40 -5.30 6.17
N THR A 31 10.75 -4.37 7.06
CA THR A 31 10.07 -3.08 7.19
C THR A 31 10.13 -2.28 5.89
N VAL A 32 11.30 -2.20 5.25
CA VAL A 32 11.46 -1.53 3.95
C VAL A 32 10.63 -2.22 2.87
N SER A 33 10.61 -3.56 2.86
CA SER A 33 9.84 -4.33 1.87
C SER A 33 8.34 -4.07 1.98
N VAL A 34 7.80 -4.03 3.20
CA VAL A 34 6.38 -3.70 3.46
C VAL A 34 6.07 -2.27 2.99
N LEU A 35 6.89 -1.30 3.36
CA LEU A 35 6.66 0.10 2.99
C LEU A 35 6.74 0.35 1.49
N LEU A 36 7.65 -0.33 0.78
CA LEU A 36 7.73 -0.29 -0.68
C LEU A 36 6.49 -0.89 -1.32
N PHE A 37 6.04 -2.04 -0.82
CA PHE A 37 4.80 -2.66 -1.29
C PHE A 37 3.59 -1.73 -1.08
N GLU A 38 3.46 -1.10 0.09
CA GLU A 38 2.37 -0.17 0.36
C GLU A 38 2.42 1.06 -0.55
N TYR A 39 3.61 1.61 -0.79
CA TYR A 39 3.79 2.75 -1.68
C TYR A 39 3.37 2.42 -3.12
N GLU A 40 3.84 1.30 -3.66
CA GLU A 40 3.45 0.86 -5.01
C GLU A 40 1.95 0.52 -5.08
N SER A 41 1.39 -0.10 -4.04
CA SER A 41 -0.05 -0.38 -3.97
C SER A 41 -0.88 0.91 -4.00
N ARG A 42 -0.51 1.92 -3.20
CA ARG A 42 -1.21 3.22 -3.19
C ARG A 42 -1.07 3.95 -4.52
N ARG A 43 0.09 3.87 -5.17
CA ARG A 43 0.28 4.43 -6.52
C ARG A 43 -0.57 3.72 -7.57
N GLY A 44 -0.67 2.40 -7.50
CA GLY A 44 -1.53 1.61 -8.40
C GLY A 44 -3.01 1.92 -8.21
N LEU A 45 -3.45 2.20 -6.98
CA LEU A 45 -4.83 2.61 -6.69
C LEU A 45 -5.14 4.02 -7.17
N ALA A 46 -4.19 4.96 -7.10
CA ALA A 46 -4.38 6.32 -7.62
C ALA A 46 -4.56 6.39 -9.14
N VAL A 47 -4.18 5.34 -9.89
CA VAL A 47 -4.42 5.21 -11.34
C VAL A 47 -5.81 4.61 -11.62
N ARG A 48 -6.53 4.15 -10.57
CA ARG A 48 -7.77 3.38 -10.68
C ARG A 48 -9.04 4.17 -10.33
N ASP A 49 -8.97 5.51 -10.28
CA ASP A 49 -10.17 6.36 -10.12
C ASP A 49 -11.21 6.11 -11.24
N ASP A 50 -10.76 5.70 -12.43
CA ASP A 50 -11.62 5.32 -13.56
C ASP A 50 -12.50 4.08 -13.26
N TYR A 51 -12.06 3.21 -12.33
CA TYR A 51 -12.78 1.97 -11.97
C TYR A 51 -13.95 2.23 -10.99
N LEU A 52 -13.89 3.31 -10.21
CA LEU A 52 -14.98 3.69 -9.31
C LEU A 52 -16.18 4.25 -10.08
N ALA A 53 -15.95 4.91 -11.22
CA ALA A 53 -17.01 5.38 -12.11
C ALA A 53 -17.75 4.21 -12.78
N GLU A 54 -17.01 3.21 -13.28
CA GLU A 54 -17.60 2.02 -13.93
C GLU A 54 -18.39 1.14 -12.94
N GLY A 55 -17.96 1.07 -11.67
CA GLY A 55 -18.69 0.36 -10.60
C GLY A 55 -20.01 1.01 -10.18
N GLN A 56 -20.15 2.33 -10.31
CA GLN A 56 -21.42 3.02 -10.03
C GLN A 56 -22.46 2.76 -11.14
N GLU A 57 -22.03 2.65 -12.40
CA GLU A 57 -22.91 2.38 -13.54
C GLU A 57 -23.49 0.95 -13.48
N LEU A 58 -22.72 -0.01 -12.96
CA LEU A 58 -23.17 -1.41 -12.80
C LEU A 58 -24.07 -1.63 -11.58
N ALA A 59 -23.96 -0.79 -10.55
CA ALA A 59 -24.80 -0.90 -9.34
C ALA A 59 -26.26 -0.49 -9.58
N GLU A 60 -26.55 0.29 -10.63
CA GLU A 60 -27.93 0.66 -11.00
C GLU A 60 -28.68 -0.46 -11.75
N VAL A 61 -27.98 -1.47 -12.28
CA VAL A 61 -28.58 -2.53 -13.10
C VAL A 61 -29.15 -3.70 -12.27
N ASP A 62 -28.73 -3.86 -11.02
CA ASP A 62 -29.06 -5.04 -10.18
C ASP A 62 -30.37 -4.94 -9.36
N VAL A 63 -31.22 -3.92 -9.57
CA VAL A 63 -32.45 -3.71 -8.76
C VAL A 63 -33.75 -4.15 -9.46
N GLU A 64 -33.71 -4.69 -10.68
CA GLU A 64 -34.91 -5.26 -11.33
C GLU A 64 -34.90 -6.80 -11.34
N VAL A 65 -35.04 -7.40 -10.16
CA VAL A 65 -35.59 -8.77 -10.07
C VAL A 65 -37.10 -8.63 -9.89
N ARG A 66 -37.85 -8.76 -10.99
CA ARG A 66 -39.32 -8.89 -10.95
C ARG A 66 -39.69 -10.35 -10.70
N ASP A 67 -40.59 -10.57 -9.73
CA ASP A 67 -41.28 -11.84 -9.43
C ASP A 67 -42.04 -12.41 -10.65
#